data_AF-A0A6B9XVM2-F1
#
_entry.id   AF-A0A6B9XVM2-F1
#
_cell.length_a   1.000
_cell.length_b   1.000
_cell.length_c   1.000
_cell.angle_alpha   90.00
_cell.angle_beta   90.00
_cell.angle_gamma   90.00
#
_symmetry.space_group_name_H-M   'P 1'
#
loop_
_entity.id
_entity.type
_entity.pdbx_description
1 polymer ?
#
loop_
_entity_poly.entity_id
_entity_poly.type
_entity_poly.pdbx_seq_one_letter_code
_entity_poly.pdbx_strand_id
1 'polypeptide(L)'
;MKLPPCSPENSILEGDLELAVLQKTLDKLKVMETPVGFYVVVLLKWAEGKEWYLTTRRDRNMPKVFKDLKRMNDHLREAYPTDSFELFRNQELPPRPKSAKPAQSSKAKPARTARKTKKGGEH
;
A
#
# COMPACT_ATOMS: atom_id res chain seq x y z
N MET A 1 -12.05 -2.11 -14.22
CA MET A 1 -11.15 -1.43 -15.18
C MET A 1 -9.83 -2.19 -15.23
N LYS A 2 -9.17 -2.32 -16.40
CA LYS A 2 -7.83 -2.95 -16.44
C LYS A 2 -6.80 -1.90 -16.04
N LEU A 3 -6.46 -1.90 -14.76
CA LEU A 3 -5.46 -1.00 -14.20
C LEU A 3 -4.05 -1.43 -14.64
N PRO A 4 -3.17 -0.48 -15.00
CA PRO A 4 -1.80 -0.80 -15.40
C PRO A 4 -1.03 -1.45 -14.23
N PRO A 5 -0.05 -2.33 -14.51
CA PRO A 5 0.75 -2.93 -13.45
C PRO A 5 1.42 -1.85 -12.60
N CYS A 6 1.49 -2.07 -11.29
CA CYS A 6 2.13 -1.14 -10.37
C CYS A 6 3.65 -1.15 -10.63
N SER A 7 4.17 -0.03 -11.11
CA SER A 7 5.57 0.17 -11.44
C SER A 7 6.07 1.46 -10.78
N PRO A 8 7.39 1.58 -10.51
CA PRO A 8 7.95 2.79 -9.90
C PRO A 8 7.65 4.07 -10.71
N GLU A 9 7.46 3.94 -12.02
CA GLU A 9 7.13 5.01 -12.96
C GLU A 9 5.69 5.56 -12.84
N ASN A 10 4.81 4.78 -12.20
CA ASN A 10 3.41 5.13 -11.92
C ASN A 10 3.15 5.02 -10.40
N SER A 11 4.18 5.21 -9.58
CA SER A 11 4.09 5.15 -8.13
C SER A 11 4.44 6.49 -7.52
N ILE A 12 3.66 6.91 -6.54
CA ILE A 12 3.94 8.10 -5.74
C ILE A 12 4.12 7.68 -4.28
N LEU A 13 5.02 8.35 -3.58
CA LEU A 13 5.26 8.12 -2.16
C LEU A 13 4.35 9.00 -1.32
N GLU A 14 4.18 8.63 -0.05
CA GLU A 14 3.39 9.42 0.89
C GLU A 14 3.84 10.89 1.00
N GLY A 15 5.16 11.14 1.02
CA GLY A 15 5.70 12.51 1.10
C GLY A 15 5.52 13.32 -0.19
N ASP A 16 5.59 12.66 -1.36
CA ASP A 16 5.34 13.32 -2.64
C ASP A 16 3.85 13.65 -2.80
N LEU A 17 2.98 12.78 -2.32
CA LEU A 17 1.54 13.04 -2.30
C LEU A 17 1.19 14.20 -1.35
N GLU A 18 1.82 14.26 -0.17
CA GLU A 18 1.62 15.36 0.79
C GLU A 18 2.04 16.69 0.15
N LEU A 19 3.19 16.69 -0.51
CA LEU A 19 3.68 17.83 -1.25
C LEU A 19 2.74 18.24 -2.40
N ALA A 20 2.16 17.27 -3.12
CA ALA A 20 1.21 17.54 -4.20
C ALA A 20 -0.09 18.18 -3.69
N VAL A 21 -0.58 17.77 -2.52
CA VAL A 21 -1.72 18.40 -1.84
C VAL A 21 -1.36 19.83 -1.42
N LEU A 22 -0.20 20.02 -0.80
CA LEU A 22 0.29 21.33 -0.35
C LEU A 22 0.45 22.31 -1.52
N GLN A 23 0.97 21.83 -2.66
CA GLN A 23 1.12 22.60 -3.89
C GLN A 23 -0.18 22.73 -4.70
N LYS A 24 -1.30 22.14 -4.24
CA LYS A 24 -2.60 22.10 -4.95
C LYS A 24 -2.52 21.51 -6.37
N THR A 25 -1.55 20.64 -6.60
CA THR A 25 -1.35 19.93 -7.88
C THR A 25 -2.09 18.60 -7.92
N LEU A 26 -2.64 18.14 -6.80
CA LEU A 26 -3.57 17.03 -6.77
C LEU A 26 -4.87 17.40 -7.50
N ASP A 27 -5.29 16.57 -8.44
CA ASP A 27 -6.55 16.72 -9.19
C ASP A 27 -7.66 15.90 -8.53
N LYS A 28 -7.45 14.58 -8.46
CA LYS A 28 -8.44 13.63 -7.91
C LYS A 28 -7.77 12.52 -7.15
N LEU A 29 -8.48 12.04 -6.13
CA LEU A 29 -8.10 10.88 -5.35
C LEU A 29 -9.14 9.78 -5.54
N LYS A 30 -8.68 8.61 -5.97
CA LYS A 30 -9.50 7.42 -6.17
C LYS A 30 -9.06 6.34 -5.19
N VAL A 31 -10.03 5.73 -4.53
CA VAL A 31 -9.84 4.60 -3.64
C VAL A 31 -10.41 3.37 -4.33
N MET A 32 -9.64 2.30 -4.38
CA MET A 32 -10.04 1.02 -4.93
C MET A 32 -10.17 0.02 -3.79
N GLU A 33 -11.39 -0.47 -3.56
CA GLU A 33 -11.68 -1.53 -2.60
C GLU A 33 -11.46 -2.90 -3.24
N THR A 34 -10.72 -3.74 -2.53
CA THR A 34 -10.38 -5.12 -2.90
C THR A 34 -10.76 -6.06 -1.77
N PRO A 35 -10.90 -7.37 -2.03
CA PRO A 35 -11.21 -8.35 -0.98
C PRO A 35 -10.17 -8.43 0.15
N VAL A 36 -8.96 -7.88 -0.06
CA VAL A 36 -7.90 -7.86 0.95
C VAL A 36 -7.70 -6.49 1.62
N GLY A 37 -8.42 -5.46 1.18
CA GLY A 37 -8.33 -4.10 1.70
C GLY A 37 -8.52 -3.01 0.63
N PHE A 38 -8.11 -1.78 0.92
CA PHE A 38 -8.31 -0.59 0.10
C PHE A 38 -6.96 -0.04 -0.34
N TYR A 39 -6.80 0.32 -1.62
CA TYR A 39 -5.61 1.03 -2.08
C TYR A 39 -5.97 2.37 -2.71
N VAL A 40 -5.01 3.27 -2.76
CA VAL A 40 -5.20 4.65 -3.22
C VAL A 40 -4.50 4.85 -4.55
N VAL A 41 -5.21 5.48 -5.48
CA VAL A 41 -4.74 5.95 -6.78
C VAL A 41 -4.98 7.45 -6.83
N VAL A 42 -4.00 8.19 -7.30
CA VAL A 42 -4.02 9.66 -7.33
C VAL A 42 -3.76 10.16 -8.74
N LEU A 43 -4.53 11.17 -9.13
CA LEU A 43 -4.41 11.87 -10.39
C LEU A 43 -3.90 13.26 -10.09
N LEU A 44 -2.82 13.64 -10.77
CA LEU A 44 -2.18 14.94 -10.62
C LEU A 44 -2.57 15.82 -11.82
N LYS A 45 -2.82 17.11 -11.57
CA LYS A 45 -3.24 18.08 -12.59
C LYS A 45 -2.21 18.22 -13.71
N TRP A 46 -0.93 18.19 -13.35
CA TRP A 46 0.17 18.31 -14.31
C TRP A 46 0.38 17.06 -15.16
N ALA A 47 -0.21 15.92 -14.76
CA ALA A 47 0.02 14.63 -15.39
C ALA A 47 -1.15 14.16 -16.28
N GLU A 48 -2.05 15.07 -16.68
CA GLU A 48 -3.17 14.89 -17.61
C GLU A 48 -3.69 13.45 -17.73
N GLY A 49 -4.37 12.98 -16.68
CA GLY A 49 -5.03 11.66 -16.68
C GLY A 49 -4.12 10.47 -16.33
N LYS A 50 -2.85 10.71 -15.97
CA LYS A 50 -1.96 9.67 -15.45
C LYS A 50 -2.32 9.29 -14.02
N GLU A 51 -2.52 8.00 -13.81
CA GLU A 51 -2.86 7.40 -12.52
C GLU A 51 -1.60 6.98 -11.77
N TRP A 52 -1.46 7.46 -10.54
CA TRP A 52 -0.32 7.18 -9.67
C TRP A 52 -0.77 6.35 -8.47
N TYR A 53 -0.12 5.21 -8.25
CA TYR A 53 -0.38 4.37 -7.09
C TYR A 53 0.32 4.92 -5.86
N LEU A 54 -0.42 5.06 -4.76
CA LEU A 54 0.22 5.35 -3.48
C LEU A 54 1.00 4.12 -3.02
N THR A 55 2.32 4.26 -2.91
CA THR A 55 3.24 3.18 -2.52
C THR A 55 4.11 3.64 -1.35
N THR A 56 4.88 2.70 -0.77
CA THR A 56 5.82 3.03 0.30
C THR A 56 7.25 3.00 -0.22
N ARG A 57 8.18 3.69 0.47
CA ARG A 57 9.61 3.62 0.10
C ARG A 57 10.17 2.21 0.10
N ARG A 58 9.62 1.31 0.93
CA ARG A 58 10.07 -0.08 1.07
C ARG A 58 9.56 -0.97 -0.06
N ASP A 59 8.41 -0.65 -0.63
CA ASP A 59 7.78 -1.41 -1.71
C ASP A 59 7.07 -0.46 -2.67
N ARG A 60 7.73 -0.17 -3.80
CA ARG A 60 7.22 0.68 -4.89
C ARG A 60 6.52 -0.11 -6.00
N ASN A 61 6.59 -1.45 -5.93
CA ASN A 61 5.98 -2.36 -6.90
C ASN A 61 4.60 -2.84 -6.44
N MET A 62 4.19 -2.46 -5.23
CA MET A 62 2.89 -2.80 -4.67
C MET A 62 2.25 -1.54 -4.07
N PRO A 63 0.97 -1.25 -4.40
CA PRO A 63 0.25 -0.16 -3.77
C PRO A 63 0.09 -0.42 -2.28
N LYS A 64 0.08 0.65 -1.48
CA LYS A 64 -0.19 0.61 -0.05
C LYS A 64 -1.65 0.21 0.16
N VAL A 65 -1.87 -1.01 0.63
CA VAL A 65 -3.20 -1.54 0.94
C VAL A 65 -3.51 -1.30 2.42
N PHE A 66 -4.61 -0.61 2.68
CA PHE A 66 -5.20 -0.41 3.99
C PHE A 66 -6.21 -1.53 4.26
N LYS A 67 -6.10 -2.20 5.40
CA LYS A 67 -7.05 -3.29 5.75
C LYS A 67 -8.48 -2.79 6.00
N ASP A 68 -8.61 -1.54 6.43
CA ASP A 68 -9.87 -0.96 6.88
C ASP A 68 -10.09 0.42 6.25
N LEU A 69 -11.33 0.68 5.84
CA LEU A 69 -11.76 1.98 5.30
C LEU A 69 -11.51 3.10 6.32
N LYS A 70 -11.76 2.84 7.62
CA LYS A 70 -11.54 3.83 8.68
C LYS A 70 -10.08 4.26 8.74
N ARG A 71 -9.14 3.30 8.74
CA ARG A 71 -7.69 3.59 8.77
C ARG A 71 -7.26 4.37 7.54
N MET A 72 -7.79 4.02 6.38
CA MET A 72 -7.52 4.77 5.15
C MET A 72 -8.07 6.19 5.25
N ASN A 73 -9.33 6.36 5.64
CA ASN A 73 -9.96 7.68 5.73
C ASN A 73 -9.27 8.59 6.76
N ASP A 74 -8.90 8.05 7.92
CA ASP A 74 -8.16 8.78 8.95
C ASP A 74 -6.79 9.22 8.42
N HIS A 75 -6.06 8.30 7.78
CA HIS A 75 -4.78 8.58 7.16
C HIS A 75 -4.88 9.62 6.02
N LEU A 76 -5.90 9.51 5.17
CA LEU A 76 -6.15 10.49 4.12
C LEU A 76 -6.50 11.85 4.72
N ARG A 77 -7.34 11.91 5.75
CA ARG A 77 -7.71 13.17 6.39
C ARG A 77 -6.53 13.85 7.09
N GLU A 78 -5.67 13.07 7.73
CA GLU A 78 -4.50 13.61 8.44
C GLU A 78 -3.38 14.03 7.49
N ALA A 79 -3.01 13.17 6.53
CA ALA A 79 -1.87 13.43 5.64
C ALA A 79 -2.27 14.23 4.39
N TYR A 80 -3.50 14.09 3.93
CA TYR A 80 -3.98 14.60 2.63
C TYR A 80 -5.38 15.21 2.76
N PRO A 81 -5.55 16.31 3.51
CA PRO A 81 -6.84 16.95 3.71
C PRO A 81 -7.40 17.40 2.36
N THR A 82 -8.28 16.56 1.82
CA THR A 82 -8.88 16.70 0.48
C THR A 82 -10.38 16.67 0.65
N ASP A 83 -11.07 17.49 -0.13
CA ASP A 83 -12.51 17.69 0.00
C ASP A 83 -13.32 16.44 -0.36
N SER A 84 -12.81 15.62 -1.28
CA SER A 84 -13.55 14.45 -1.80
C SER A 84 -12.61 13.40 -2.41
N PHE A 85 -13.03 12.14 -2.33
CA PHE A 85 -12.40 11.02 -3.04
C PHE A 85 -13.47 10.12 -3.66
N GLU A 86 -13.10 9.44 -4.75
CA GLU A 86 -13.97 8.47 -5.43
C GLU A 86 -13.67 7.06 -4.93
N LEU A 87 -14.65 6.37 -4.36
CA LEU A 87 -14.51 4.97 -3.93
C LEU A 87 -15.06 4.01 -4.99
N PHE A 88 -14.20 3.15 -5.53
CA PHE A 88 -14.56 2.08 -6.46
C PHE A 88 -14.57 0.75 -5.72
N ARG A 89 -15.72 0.09 -5.69
CA ARG A 89 -15.91 -1.21 -5.03
C ARG A 89 -15.65 -2.40 -5.95
N ASN A 90 -15.41 -3.56 -5.34
CA ASN A 90 -15.19 -4.83 -6.06
C ASN A 90 -14.07 -4.75 -7.11
N GLN A 91 -12.96 -4.08 -6.79
CA GLN A 91 -11.78 -4.04 -7.65
C GLN A 91 -10.79 -5.16 -7.27
N GLU A 92 -10.00 -5.58 -8.24
CA GLU A 92 -8.90 -6.51 -8.02
C GLU A 92 -7.60 -5.74 -7.74
N LEU A 93 -6.65 -6.40 -7.09
CA LEU A 93 -5.31 -5.84 -6.95
C LEU A 93 -4.60 -5.85 -8.31
N PRO A 94 -3.85 -4.78 -8.64
CA PRO A 94 -3.07 -4.77 -9.87
C PRO A 94 -2.05 -5.93 -9.84
N PRO A 95 -1.78 -6.57 -10.99
CA PRO A 95 -0.83 -7.66 -11.07
C PRO A 95 0.56 -7.17 -10.67
N ARG A 96 1.27 -7.96 -9.85
CA ARG A 96 2.64 -7.66 -9.46
C ARG A 96 3.54 -7.70 -10.71
N PRO A 97 4.45 -6.73 -10.90
CA PRO A 97 5.45 -6.85 -11.95
C PRO A 97 6.31 -8.10 -11.69
N LYS A 98 6.61 -8.87 -12.74
CA LYS A 98 7.27 -10.19 -12.69
C LYS A 98 8.65 -10.22 -12.01
N SER A 99 9.21 -9.07 -11.62
CA SER A 99 10.55 -8.94 -11.02
C SER A 99 10.54 -8.54 -9.54
N ALA A 100 9.39 -8.40 -8.90
CA ALA A 100 9.31 -8.05 -7.47
C ALA A 100 9.44 -9.31 -6.59
N LYS A 101 10.63 -9.53 -6.02
CA LYS A 101 10.87 -10.50 -4.94
C LYS A 101 9.82 -10.26 -3.85
N PRO A 102 9.11 -11.29 -3.35
CA PRO A 102 7.99 -11.10 -2.43
C PRO A 102 8.48 -10.46 -1.13
N ALA A 103 8.01 -9.24 -0.84
CA ALA A 103 8.07 -8.70 0.51
C ALA A 103 7.21 -9.62 1.40
N GLN A 104 7.94 -10.38 2.19
CA GLN A 104 7.54 -11.38 3.16
C GLN A 104 6.33 -10.91 3.98
N SER A 105 5.15 -11.49 3.72
CA SER A 105 4.04 -11.45 4.69
C SER A 105 4.52 -12.14 5.96
N SER A 106 4.78 -11.34 6.99
CA SER A 106 5.11 -11.80 8.32
C SER A 106 3.96 -12.63 8.89
N LYS A 107 4.09 -13.96 8.85
CA LYS A 107 3.55 -14.86 9.88
C LYS A 107 4.73 -15.57 10.55
N ALA A 108 5.53 -14.80 11.29
CA ALA A 108 6.38 -15.37 12.33
C ALA A 108 5.49 -15.72 13.53
N LYS A 109 5.13 -17.01 13.67
CA LYS A 109 4.76 -17.55 14.97
C LYS A 109 6.06 -17.79 15.76
N PRO A 110 6.16 -17.41 17.04
CA PRO A 110 7.39 -17.54 17.80
C PRO A 110 7.71 -19.01 18.12
N ALA A 111 9.00 -19.33 18.05
CA ALA A 111 9.57 -20.62 18.42
C ALA A 111 9.33 -20.91 19.91
N ARG A 112 8.82 -22.11 20.21
CA ARG A 112 8.81 -22.66 21.56
C ARG A 112 9.99 -23.62 21.69
N THR A 113 10.96 -23.20 22.48
CA THR A 113 12.25 -23.83 22.81
C THR A 113 12.07 -25.27 23.32
N ALA A 114 12.67 -26.24 22.61
CA ALA A 114 12.91 -27.58 23.15
C ALA A 114 14.13 -27.53 24.09
N ARG A 115 13.85 -27.50 25.40
CA ARG A 115 14.84 -27.56 26.48
C ARG A 115 15.35 -29.00 26.58
N LYS A 116 16.49 -29.31 25.96
CA LYS A 116 17.18 -30.61 26.13
C LYS A 116 18.11 -30.50 27.36
N THR A 117 17.62 -30.93 28.52
CA THR A 117 18.46 -31.13 29.71
C THR A 117 19.40 -32.31 29.50
N LYS A 118 20.70 -32.00 29.47
CA LYS A 118 21.81 -32.92 29.68
C LYS A 118 21.83 -33.27 31.18
N LYS A 119 21.68 -34.55 31.53
CA LYS A 119 22.09 -35.08 32.85
C LYS A 119 22.79 -36.42 32.60
N GLY A 120 24.10 -36.41 32.79
CA GLY A 120 24.85 -37.63 33.04
C GLY A 120 24.57 -38.12 34.46
N GLY A 121 24.80 -39.41 34.68
CA GLY A 121 24.71 -40.06 35.98
C GLY A 121 24.99 -41.56 35.83
N GLU A 122 26.24 -41.92 36.10
CA GLU A 122 26.68 -43.24 36.55
C GLU A 122 25.68 -43.87 37.53
N HIS A 123 25.36 -45.15 37.34
CA HIS A 123 25.72 -46.22 38.28
C HIS A 123 25.62 -47.58 37.59
#